data_AF-A0A353TBM2-F1
#
_entry.id   AF-A0A353TBM2-F1
#
_cell.length_a   1.000
_cell.length_b   1.000
_cell.length_c   1.000
_cell.angle_alpha   90.00
_cell.angle_beta   90.00
_cell.angle_gamma   90.00
#
_symmetry.space_group_name_H-M   'P 1'
#
loop_
_entity.id
_entity.type
_entity.pdbx_description
1 polymer ?
#
loop_
_entity_poly.entity_id
_entity_poly.type
_entity_poly.pdbx_seq_one_letter_code
_entity_poly.pdbx_strand_id
1 'polypeptide(L)'
;AFILLIAVFNVVGSLSMLIVEKTIDIKSLKNMGANNNLISRIFLYEGWLITFFGIVSGIVAGLTLCLLQQHFGLLRLSNVPGAYVVDAYPVIVRFWDIVTVFVVVSIISLLTVFYPINNLKKKLKFAEV
;
A
#
# COMPACT_ATOMS: atom_id res chain seq x y z
N ALA A 1 -12.72 7.04 -6.30
CA ALA A 1 -12.18 7.88 -5.21
C ALA A 1 -12.34 7.23 -3.82
N PHE A 2 -13.54 6.75 -3.45
CA PHE A 2 -13.82 6.19 -2.12
C PHE A 2 -12.89 5.04 -1.68
N ILE A 3 -12.67 4.04 -2.53
CA ILE A 3 -11.78 2.89 -2.24
C ILE A 3 -10.35 3.35 -1.95
N LEU A 4 -9.84 4.31 -2.73
CA LEU A 4 -8.49 4.85 -2.55
C LEU A 4 -8.39 5.57 -1.20
N LEU A 5 -9.41 6.34 -0.82
CA LEU A 5 -9.46 7.00 0.48
C LEU A 5 -9.43 6.00 1.64
N ILE A 6 -10.23 4.92 1.56
CA ILE A 6 -10.22 3.85 2.56
C ILE A 6 -8.85 3.19 2.65
N ALA A 7 -8.22 2.89 1.51
CA ALA A 7 -6.89 2.29 1.47
C ALA A 7 -5.84 3.17 2.15
N VAL A 8 -5.82 4.47 1.84
CA VAL A 8 -4.91 5.45 2.47
C VAL A 8 -5.15 5.50 3.98
N PHE A 9 -6.41 5.60 4.42
CA PHE A 9 -6.74 5.64 5.84
C PHE A 9 -6.29 4.37 6.58
N ASN A 10 -6.47 3.20 5.97
CA ASN A 10 -6.04 1.93 6.55
C ASN A 10 -4.51 1.88 6.71
N VAL A 11 -3.76 2.31 5.68
CA VAL A 11 -2.30 2.38 5.75
C VAL A 11 -1.84 3.35 6.84
N VAL A 12 -2.44 4.55 6.95
CA VAL A 12 -2.11 5.50 8.03
C VAL A 12 -2.42 4.90 9.40
N GLY A 13 -3.58 4.27 9.56
CA GLY A 13 -4.01 3.65 10.82
C GLY A 13 -3.08 2.52 11.23
N SER A 14 -2.77 1.61 10.32
CA SER A 14 -1.86 0.49 10.54
C SER A 14 -0.45 0.97 10.90
N LEU A 15 0.11 1.94 10.16
CA LEU A 15 1.44 2.47 10.45
C LEU A 15 1.49 3.22 11.79
N SER A 16 0.42 3.96 12.12
CA SER A 16 0.31 4.65 13.40
C SER A 16 0.21 3.67 14.57
N MET A 17 -0.53 2.57 14.40
CA MET A 17 -0.63 1.50 15.39
C MET A 17 0.72 0.80 15.59
N LEU A 18 1.42 0.49 14.50
CA LEU A 18 2.77 -0.08 14.54
C LEU A 18 3.76 0.79 15.34
N ILE A 19 3.71 2.11 15.12
CA ILE A 19 4.52 3.07 15.87
C ILE A 19 4.20 3.01 17.38
N VAL A 20 2.91 2.96 17.73
CA VAL A 20 2.46 2.91 19.14
C VAL A 20 2.92 1.62 19.80
N GLU A 21 2.72 0.47 19.15
CA GLU A 21 3.19 -0.84 19.63
C GLU A 21 4.71 -0.86 19.87
N LYS A 22 5.48 -0.21 18.98
CA LYS A 22 6.93 -0.11 19.07
C LYS A 22 7.45 0.98 20.00
N THR A 23 6.59 1.67 20.75
CA THR A 23 7.01 2.76 21.65
C THR A 23 8.00 2.34 22.73
N ILE A 24 7.90 1.09 23.23
CA ILE A 24 8.84 0.57 24.24
C ILE A 24 10.23 0.38 23.63
N ASP A 25 10.31 -0.19 22.43
CA ASP A 25 11.56 -0.38 21.68
C ASP A 25 12.22 0.97 21.37
N ILE A 26 11.41 1.98 20.99
CA ILE A 26 11.89 3.36 20.78
C ILE A 26 12.56 3.92 22.03
N LYS A 27 11.95 3.74 23.22
CA LYS A 27 12.52 4.20 24.49
C LYS A 27 13.83 3.46 24.80
N SER A 28 13.90 2.16 24.55
CA SER A 28 15.12 1.37 24.72
C SER A 28 16.26 1.89 23.82
N LEU A 29 15.99 2.08 22.52
CA LEU A 29 16.96 2.67 21.59
C LEU A 29 17.42 4.07 22.04
N LYS A 30 16.50 4.88 22.56
CA LYS A 30 16.84 6.22 23.06
C LYS A 30 17.74 6.17 24.28
N ASN A 31 17.52 5.23 25.20
CA ASN A 31 18.40 4.98 26.34
C ASN A 31 19.80 4.51 25.91
N MET A 32 19.92 3.85 24.75
CA MET A 32 21.19 3.49 24.13
C MET A 32 21.85 4.65 23.36
N GLY A 33 21.27 5.85 23.37
CA GLY A 33 21.82 7.04 22.70
C GLY A 33 21.35 7.27 21.27
N ALA A 34 20.30 6.56 20.80
CA ALA A 34 19.76 6.79 19.47
C ALA A 34 19.10 8.17 19.34
N ASN A 35 19.46 8.90 18.28
CA ASN A 35 18.85 10.19 17.95
C ASN A 35 17.41 10.01 17.41
N ASN A 36 16.50 10.94 17.72
CA ASN A 36 15.14 11.02 17.16
C ASN A 36 15.10 10.95 15.63
N ASN A 37 16.14 11.46 14.95
CA ASN A 37 16.27 11.34 13.49
C ASN A 37 16.51 9.89 13.02
N LEU A 38 17.28 9.10 13.78
CA LEU A 38 17.53 7.69 13.47
C LEU A 38 16.24 6.88 13.62
N ILE A 39 15.54 7.07 14.74
CA ILE A 39 14.24 6.43 15.00
C ILE A 39 13.25 6.75 13.87
N SER A 40 13.14 8.01 13.47
CA SER A 40 12.26 8.42 12.38
C SER A 40 12.63 7.81 11.03
N ARG A 41 13.93 7.58 10.77
CA ARG A 41 14.39 6.92 9.54
C ARG A 41 14.01 5.44 9.53
N ILE A 42 14.12 4.75 10.68
CA ILE A 42 13.73 3.35 10.80
C ILE A 42 12.25 3.17 10.38
N PHE A 43 11.35 3.98 10.95
CA PHE A 43 9.93 3.93 10.58
C PHE A 43 9.64 4.35 9.12
N LEU A 44 10.45 5.25 8.53
CA LEU A 44 10.35 5.56 7.09
C LEU A 44 10.66 4.33 6.24
N TYR A 45 11.76 3.64 6.55
CA TYR A 45 12.15 2.44 5.82
C TYR A 45 11.15 1.31 6.02
N GLU A 46 10.64 1.12 7.24
CA GLU A 46 9.64 0.10 7.54
C GLU A 46 8.33 0.37 6.80
N GLY A 47 7.83 1.61 6.82
CA GLY A 47 6.65 2.00 6.05
C GLY A 47 6.84 1.85 4.54
N TRP A 48 8.01 2.23 4.01
CA TRP A 48 8.33 2.05 2.60
C TRP A 48 8.34 0.56 2.23
N LEU A 49 8.94 -0.29 3.06
CA LEU A 49 9.01 -1.73 2.84
C LEU A 49 7.62 -2.36 2.84
N ILE A 50 6.76 -2.02 3.81
CA ILE A 50 5.36 -2.49 3.85
C ILE A 50 4.61 -2.11 2.56
N THR A 51 4.70 -0.83 2.15
CA THR A 51 4.01 -0.36 0.94
C THR A 51 4.56 -1.00 -0.33
N PHE A 52 5.88 -1.20 -0.43
CA PHE A 52 6.50 -1.85 -1.58
C PHE A 52 6.01 -3.29 -1.74
N PHE A 53 6.00 -4.07 -0.66
CA PHE A 53 5.45 -5.44 -0.69
C PHE A 53 3.95 -5.45 -1.02
N GLY A 54 3.18 -4.47 -0.54
CA GLY A 54 1.77 -4.33 -0.89
C GLY A 54 1.55 -4.04 -2.39
N ILE A 55 2.34 -3.16 -2.97
CA ILE A 55 2.25 -2.82 -4.41
C ILE A 55 2.64 -4.02 -5.27
N VAL A 56 3.77 -4.66 -4.96
CA VAL A 56 4.25 -5.83 -5.72
C VAL A 56 3.24 -6.97 -5.64
N SER A 57 2.79 -7.32 -4.43
CA SER A 57 1.81 -8.40 -4.25
C SER A 57 0.45 -8.07 -4.89
N GLY A 58 0.00 -6.81 -4.81
CA GLY A 58 -1.22 -6.34 -5.45
C GLY A 58 -1.18 -6.43 -6.98
N ILE A 59 -0.07 -6.03 -7.61
CA ILE A 59 0.11 -6.15 -9.07
C ILE A 59 0.13 -7.61 -9.49
N VAL A 60 0.88 -8.45 -8.77
CA VAL A 60 0.96 -9.89 -9.06
C VAL A 60 -0.43 -10.54 -8.95
N ALA A 61 -1.16 -10.24 -7.87
CA ALA A 61 -2.52 -10.74 -7.68
C ALA A 61 -3.48 -10.24 -8.77
N GLY A 62 -3.44 -8.95 -9.10
CA GLY A 62 -4.26 -8.37 -10.16
C GLY A 62 -4.01 -8.98 -11.54
N LEU A 63 -2.74 -9.16 -11.91
CA LEU A 63 -2.36 -9.81 -13.17
C LEU A 63 -2.78 -11.28 -13.21
N THR A 64 -2.59 -12.00 -12.11
CA THR A 64 -3.02 -13.40 -12.01
C THR A 64 -4.53 -13.52 -12.21
N LEU A 65 -5.30 -12.62 -11.61
CA LEU A 65 -6.76 -12.57 -11.81
C LEU A 65 -7.14 -12.25 -13.26
N CYS A 66 -6.46 -11.29 -13.90
CA CYS A 66 -6.71 -10.97 -15.32
C CYS A 66 -6.40 -12.16 -16.24
N LEU A 67 -5.30 -12.87 -16.01
CA LEU A 67 -4.92 -14.06 -16.80
C LEU A 67 -5.89 -15.22 -16.58
N LEU A 68 -6.31 -15.47 -15.33
CA LEU A 68 -7.33 -16.47 -15.02
C LEU A 68 -8.67 -16.13 -15.70
N GLN A 69 -9.06 -14.86 -15.71
CA GLN A 69 -10.27 -14.39 -16.39
C GLN A 69 -10.18 -14.60 -17.91
N GLN A 70 -9.01 -14.38 -18.53
CA GLN A 70 -8.79 -14.64 -19.96
C GLN A 70 -8.83 -16.13 -20.30
N HIS A 71 -8.22 -16.99 -19.47
CA HIS A 71 -8.14 -18.43 -19.73
C HIS A 71 -9.44 -19.19 -19.43
N PHE A 72 -10.09 -18.89 -18.31
CA PHE A 72 -11.27 -19.63 -17.84
C PHE A 72 -12.59 -18.94 -18.21
N GLY A 73 -12.56 -17.64 -18.56
CA GLY A 73 -13.79 -16.89 -18.80
C GLY A 73 -14.75 -16.95 -17.61
N LEU A 74 -14.22 -16.80 -16.38
CA LEU A 74 -14.96 -16.99 -15.13
C LEU A 74 -16.18 -16.05 -15.03
N LEU A 75 -16.05 -14.81 -15.50
CA LEU A 75 -17.17 -13.88 -15.68
C LEU A 75 -17.68 -13.94 -17.13
N ARG A 76 -18.66 -14.81 -17.36
CA ARG A 76 -19.44 -14.86 -18.62
C ARG A 76 -20.59 -13.87 -18.56
N LEU A 77 -20.83 -13.15 -19.66
CA LEU A 77 -21.90 -12.15 -19.74
C LEU A 77 -23.31 -12.77 -19.78
N SER A 78 -23.43 -14.05 -20.12
CA SER A 78 -24.68 -14.80 -20.01
C SER A 78 -24.43 -16.32 -20.07
N ASN A 79 -25.34 -17.11 -19.48
CA ASN A 79 -25.41 -18.57 -19.62
C ASN A 79 -26.26 -19.02 -20.84
N VAL A 80 -26.67 -18.08 -21.71
CA VAL A 80 -27.53 -18.36 -22.87
C VAL A 80 -26.70 -18.34 -24.17
N PRO A 81 -26.59 -19.46 -24.89
CA PRO A 81 -25.84 -19.51 -26.15
C PRO A 81 -26.53 -18.65 -27.23
N GLY A 82 -25.80 -17.73 -27.85
CA GLY A 82 -26.25 -17.04 -29.08
C GLY A 82 -26.91 -15.67 -28.92
N ALA A 83 -26.96 -15.08 -27.71
CA ALA A 83 -27.50 -13.73 -27.53
C ALA A 83 -26.46 -12.60 -27.75
N TYR A 84 -25.16 -12.90 -27.64
CA TYR A 84 -24.07 -11.93 -27.81
C TYR A 84 -22.87 -12.56 -28.54
N VAL A 85 -22.19 -11.77 -29.37
CA VAL A 85 -21.01 -12.16 -30.17
C VAL A 85 -19.76 -12.39 -29.28
N VAL A 86 -19.82 -12.06 -27.98
CA VAL A 86 -18.68 -12.09 -27.04
C VAL A 86 -19.13 -12.68 -25.70
N ASP A 87 -18.82 -13.96 -25.47
CA ASP A 87 -19.26 -14.74 -24.28
C ASP A 87 -18.51 -14.40 -22.97
N ALA A 88 -17.34 -13.76 -23.06
CA ALA A 88 -16.50 -13.42 -21.92
C ALA A 88 -16.18 -11.93 -21.89
N TYR A 89 -16.19 -11.31 -20.70
CA TYR A 89 -15.85 -9.89 -20.56
C TYR A 89 -14.41 -9.66 -21.06
N PRO A 90 -14.20 -8.87 -22.14
CA PRO A 90 -12.89 -8.76 -22.77
C PRO A 90 -11.95 -7.94 -21.88
N VAL A 91 -11.07 -8.63 -21.15
CA VAL A 91 -10.01 -8.01 -20.35
C VAL A 91 -8.76 -7.90 -21.23
N ILE A 92 -8.34 -6.67 -21.51
CA ILE A 92 -7.13 -6.38 -22.28
C ILE A 92 -6.10 -5.83 -21.30
N VAL A 93 -5.06 -6.61 -21.02
CA VAL A 93 -3.96 -6.17 -20.15
C VAL A 93 -2.96 -5.39 -21.02
N ARG A 94 -2.87 -4.08 -20.82
CA ARG A 94 -1.84 -3.24 -21.46
C ARG A 94 -0.71 -2.99 -20.47
N PHE A 95 0.52 -3.17 -20.93
CA PHE A 95 1.72 -2.93 -20.11
C PHE A 95 1.78 -1.50 -19.55
N TRP A 96 1.36 -0.51 -20.34
CA TRP A 96 1.30 0.90 -19.95
C TRP A 96 0.37 1.17 -18.75
N ASP A 97 -0.73 0.43 -18.62
CA ASP A 97 -1.66 0.60 -17.50
C ASP A 97 -1.00 0.11 -16.19
N ILE A 98 -0.24 -0.99 -16.24
CA ILE A 98 0.49 -1.53 -15.09
C ILE A 98 1.53 -0.52 -14.58
N VAL A 99 2.32 0.05 -15.50
CA VAL A 99 3.35 1.04 -15.15
C VAL A 99 2.72 2.29 -14.55
N THR A 100 1.63 2.78 -15.14
CA THR A 100 0.93 3.97 -14.63
C THR A 100 0.38 3.73 -13.23
N VAL A 101 -0.26 2.58 -12.99
CA VAL A 101 -0.77 2.20 -11.66
C VAL A 101 0.37 2.08 -10.66
N PHE A 102 1.48 1.44 -11.03
CA PHE A 102 2.66 1.31 -10.15
C PHE A 102 3.17 2.68 -9.71
N VAL A 103 3.36 3.61 -10.65
CA VAL A 103 3.87 4.96 -10.36
C VAL A 103 2.89 5.73 -9.47
N VAL A 104 1.59 5.75 -9.81
CA VAL A 104 0.58 6.50 -9.06
C VAL A 104 0.45 5.97 -7.64
N VAL A 105 0.35 4.64 -7.46
CA VAL A 105 0.22 4.04 -6.13
C VAL A 105 1.49 4.25 -5.32
N SER A 106 2.67 4.10 -5.92
CA SER A 106 3.95 4.34 -5.24
C SER A 106 4.05 5.75 -4.69
N ILE A 107 3.70 6.78 -5.48
CA ILE A 107 3.72 8.18 -5.05
C ILE A 107 2.73 8.40 -3.89
N ILE A 108 1.50 7.90 -4.01
CA ILE A 108 0.46 8.08 -2.99
C ILE A 108 0.85 7.39 -1.69
N SER A 109 1.36 6.15 -1.76
CA SER A 109 1.81 5.40 -0.60
C SER A 109 2.98 6.09 0.10
N LEU A 110 3.93 6.65 -0.66
CA LEU A 110 5.05 7.38 -0.09
C LEU A 110 4.61 8.65 0.64
N LEU A 111 3.67 9.40 0.07
CA LEU A 111 3.04 10.56 0.74
C LEU A 111 2.29 10.15 2.02
N THR A 112 1.59 9.02 1.96
CA THR A 112 0.80 8.49 3.07
C THR A 112 1.68 8.10 4.26
N VAL A 113 2.81 7.44 4.01
CA VAL A 113 3.80 7.07 5.04
C VAL A 113 4.49 8.30 5.63
N PHE A 114 4.71 9.34 4.81
CA PHE A 114 5.38 10.56 5.28
C PHE A 114 4.57 11.33 6.33
N TYR A 115 3.23 11.30 6.23
CA TYR A 115 2.33 11.99 7.16
C TYR A 115 2.47 11.56 8.65
N PRO A 116 2.28 10.28 9.03
CA PRO A 116 2.41 9.83 10.41
C PRO A 116 3.83 10.01 10.96
N ILE A 117 4.86 9.90 10.10
CA ILE A 117 6.25 10.04 10.55
C ILE A 117 6.59 11.49 10.87
N ASN A 118 6.08 12.44 10.09
CA ASN A 118 6.24 13.84 10.45
C ASN A 118 5.52 14.17 11.76
N ASN A 119 4.37 13.54 12.02
CA ASN A 119 3.68 13.63 13.31
C ASN A 119 4.48 12.98 14.46
N LEU A 120 5.15 11.85 14.22
CA LEU A 120 6.06 11.21 15.18
C LEU A 120 7.26 12.11 15.50
N LYS A 121 7.92 12.71 14.50
CA LYS A 121 9.03 13.64 14.70
C LYS A 121 8.65 14.80 15.61
N LYS A 122 7.44 15.35 15.43
CA LYS A 122 6.91 16.40 16.31
C LYS A 122 6.75 15.88 17.74
N LYS A 123 6.07 14.74 17.94
CA LYS A 123 5.86 14.15 19.28
C LYS A 123 7.17 13.84 20.02
N LEU A 124 8.20 13.36 19.33
CA LEU A 124 9.50 13.07 19.93
C LEU A 124 10.27 14.34 20.36
N LYS A 125 10.16 15.44 19.60
CA LYS A 125 10.73 16.73 19.98
C LYS A 125 10.06 17.36 21.21
N PHE A 126 8.74 17.18 21.37
CA PHE A 126 8.01 17.73 22.52
C PHE A 126 8.23 16.96 23.82
N ALA A 127 8.63 15.69 23.77
CA ALA A 127 8.92 14.89 24.95
C ALA A 127 10.31 15.17 25.58
N GLU A 128 11.11 16.04 24.96
CA GLU A 128 12.45 16.44 25.43
C GLU A 128 12.48 17.87 26.01
N VAL A 129 11.34 18.59 26.02
CA VAL A 129 11.18 19.93 26.63
C VAL A 129 10.37 19.79 27.90
#